data_AF-A0A7W4AYZ0-F1
#
_entry.id   AF-A0A7W4AYZ0-F1
#
_cell.length_a   1.000
_cell.length_b   1.000
_cell.length_c   1.000
_cell.angle_alpha   90.00
_cell.angle_beta   90.00
_cell.angle_gamma   90.00
#
_symmetry.space_group_name_H-M   'P 1'
#
loop_
_entity.id
_entity.type
_entity.pdbx_description
1 polymer ?
#
loop_
_entity_poly.entity_id
_entity_poly.type
_entity_poly.pdbx_seq_one_letter_code
_entity_poly.pdbx_strand_id
1 'polypeptide(L)'
;MPPKKRITMHDHAAEAALFKRRAFFTFLCVFILLCILFSNLYHLQVVSYKDYETRSNDNRIRVVPTPPSRGLIYDRNGVLLAENQPYYSLELIPEKVDDMTATLDELNSFIELSEDDRESITENLKFHRRFKPLTIKSKLTDEEVAIFSVNQYKFPGIYVEAGLKRHYPYNALLTHVLGYVGKINTRDKALLEKGSQWKNYAATKDIGKQGIEKFYESLLHGTPGHLEEEVNNRGRVIRTLKVTPPTPGQDIYLTLDLKLQQKAMELLDGRKGSVVAIDPRDGGVLAMISSPSYDPNPFVHGITSKAYNDLLNDKSRPLINRATQGQYSPASTIKPHVALLGLEEKIISERTRIWDPGYWQMPGVDRKWGDWKKWGHGWVDIYHAIVESCDIFFYDLVYKVGIDKMAIFMDRFGFGRSTSIDIFEESDGVMPSRDWKRMRYNQPWYNGDTISVGIGQGYWTTTPLQLANAVTIMANKGKRFTPHLLKSFKNSTVKIDSPIDEQIPIELKDPNNWDIINEAMHQTADKSHFTDASYTAAMKTGTAQVFSVGKDQKYNADTVADHLRDNALVVAYAPYENPRIVLAVVLENAGWGGKNAGPVARALLDEYMLRDEWA
;
A
#
# COMPACT_ATOMS: atom_id res chain seq x y z
N MET A 1 60.60 110.75 22.29
CA MET A 1 60.93 110.03 21.05
C MET A 1 60.83 108.53 21.31
N PRO A 2 59.97 107.77 20.62
CA PRO A 2 59.94 106.32 20.70
C PRO A 2 60.92 105.68 19.69
N PRO A 3 61.56 104.52 20.00
CA PRO A 3 62.44 103.83 19.05
C PRO A 3 61.75 102.74 18.20
N LYS A 4 62.30 102.62 16.99
CA LYS A 4 62.07 101.79 15.79
C LYS A 4 61.44 100.38 15.91
N LYS A 5 60.47 100.11 15.01
CA LYS A 5 60.00 98.78 14.57
C LYS A 5 61.08 98.06 13.73
N ARG A 6 61.37 96.78 14.02
CA ARG A 6 62.19 95.90 13.17
C ARG A 6 61.42 95.49 11.91
N ILE A 7 62.06 95.56 10.75
CA ILE A 7 61.54 95.09 9.46
C ILE A 7 62.04 93.66 9.25
N THR A 8 61.12 92.71 9.08
CA THR A 8 61.40 91.31 8.68
C THR A 8 61.30 91.20 7.15
N MET A 9 62.43 90.94 6.49
CA MET A 9 62.43 90.66 5.04
C MET A 9 61.79 89.29 4.79
N HIS A 10 60.73 89.24 3.97
CA HIS A 10 60.12 87.99 3.49
C HIS A 10 60.69 87.65 2.11
N ASP A 11 61.10 86.39 1.92
CA ASP A 11 61.57 85.88 0.63
C ASP A 11 60.40 85.27 -0.15
N HIS A 12 59.78 86.09 -0.98
CA HIS A 12 58.63 85.72 -1.80
C HIS A 12 58.93 84.62 -2.85
N ALA A 13 60.20 84.43 -3.24
CA ALA A 13 60.57 83.37 -4.17
C ALA A 13 60.59 82.00 -3.48
N ALA A 14 61.08 81.94 -2.24
CA ALA A 14 61.06 80.73 -1.42
C ALA A 14 59.62 80.28 -1.07
N GLU A 15 58.73 81.22 -0.71
CA GLU A 15 57.32 80.92 -0.42
C GLU A 15 56.57 80.39 -1.65
N ALA A 16 56.78 80.99 -2.82
CA ALA A 16 56.13 80.54 -4.07
C ALA A 16 56.62 79.16 -4.53
N ALA A 17 57.92 78.86 -4.38
CA ALA A 17 58.47 77.54 -4.68
C ALA A 17 57.91 76.46 -3.73
N LEU A 18 57.75 76.80 -2.45
CA LEU A 18 57.21 75.91 -1.43
C LEU A 18 55.72 75.64 -1.66
N PHE A 19 54.95 76.65 -2.08
CA PHE A 19 53.55 76.48 -2.50
C PHE A 19 53.42 75.59 -3.75
N LYS A 20 54.20 75.84 -4.81
CA LYS A 20 54.19 75.01 -6.03
C LYS A 20 54.53 73.55 -5.74
N ARG A 21 55.51 73.30 -4.88
CA ARG A 21 55.92 71.95 -4.49
C ARG A 21 54.84 71.24 -3.66
N ARG A 22 54.16 71.96 -2.77
CA ARG A 22 52.99 71.43 -2.01
C ARG A 22 51.82 71.14 -2.95
N ALA A 23 51.50 72.04 -3.88
CA ALA A 23 50.42 71.87 -4.85
C ALA A 23 50.67 70.70 -5.81
N PHE A 24 51.92 70.50 -6.26
CA PHE A 24 52.29 69.36 -7.08
C PHE A 24 52.19 68.04 -6.30
N PHE A 25 52.64 68.03 -5.05
CA PHE A 25 52.54 66.86 -4.17
C PHE A 25 51.07 66.49 -3.90
N THR A 26 50.22 67.47 -3.57
CA THR A 26 48.78 67.21 -3.38
C THR A 26 48.11 66.75 -4.68
N PHE A 27 48.45 67.34 -5.82
CA PHE A 27 47.96 66.88 -7.13
C PHE A 27 48.36 65.43 -7.41
N LEU A 28 49.62 65.06 -7.15
CA LEU A 28 50.10 63.69 -7.32
C LEU A 28 49.36 62.71 -6.38
N CYS A 29 49.15 63.09 -5.12
CA CYS A 29 48.37 62.28 -4.19
C CYS A 29 46.92 62.09 -4.68
N VAL A 30 46.26 63.15 -5.13
CA VAL A 30 44.89 63.07 -5.69
C VAL A 30 44.86 62.21 -6.95
N PHE A 31 45.85 62.34 -7.83
CA PHE A 31 45.96 61.53 -9.04
C PHE A 31 46.14 60.04 -8.72
N ILE A 32 47.00 59.70 -7.75
CA ILE A 32 47.18 58.31 -7.29
C ILE A 32 45.87 57.77 -6.72
N LEU A 33 45.16 58.54 -5.90
CA LEU A 33 43.86 58.13 -5.34
C LEU A 33 42.82 57.90 -6.44
N LEU A 34 42.77 58.74 -7.47
CA LEU A 34 41.90 58.55 -8.63
C LEU A 34 42.26 57.28 -9.40
N CYS A 35 43.54 57.00 -9.64
CA CYS A 35 43.99 55.77 -10.29
C CYS A 35 43.58 54.51 -9.49
N ILE A 36 43.68 54.56 -8.16
CA ILE A 36 43.19 53.47 -7.28
C ILE A 36 41.68 53.29 -7.43
N LEU A 37 40.93 54.40 -7.44
CA LEU A 37 39.47 54.37 -7.60
C LEU A 37 39.05 53.78 -8.96
N PHE A 38 39.68 54.20 -10.06
CA PHE A 38 39.41 53.66 -11.40
C PHE A 38 39.80 52.19 -11.53
N SER A 39 40.94 51.80 -10.95
CA SER A 39 41.35 50.39 -10.91
C SER A 39 40.33 49.53 -10.17
N ASN A 40 39.83 50.01 -9.02
CA ASN A 40 38.78 49.32 -8.27
C ASN A 40 37.46 49.26 -9.04
N LEU A 41 37.09 50.34 -9.75
CA LEU A 41 35.90 50.37 -10.59
C LEU A 41 35.99 49.34 -11.73
N TYR A 42 37.15 49.27 -12.41
CA TYR A 42 37.40 48.28 -13.45
C TYR A 42 37.35 46.84 -12.92
N HIS A 43 37.91 46.61 -11.72
CA HIS A 43 37.83 45.31 -11.07
C HIS A 43 36.37 44.92 -10.79
N LEU A 44 35.56 45.83 -10.21
CA LEU A 44 34.15 45.57 -9.89
C LEU A 44 33.29 45.36 -11.16
N GLN A 45 33.45 46.22 -12.17
CA GLN A 45 32.56 46.25 -13.33
C GLN A 45 32.95 45.30 -14.45
N VAL A 46 34.23 44.95 -14.59
CA VAL A 46 34.72 44.14 -15.73
C VAL A 46 35.20 42.77 -15.25
N VAL A 47 36.14 42.74 -14.29
CA VAL A 47 36.72 41.47 -13.80
C VAL A 47 35.68 40.66 -13.04
N SER A 48 34.95 41.29 -12.12
CA SER A 48 33.95 40.65 -11.27
C SER A 48 32.51 40.74 -11.81
N TYR A 49 32.32 41.16 -13.07
CA TYR A 49 30.98 41.34 -13.66
C TYR A 49 30.10 40.10 -13.49
N LYS A 50 30.60 38.93 -13.90
CA LYS A 50 29.84 37.67 -13.84
C LYS A 50 29.47 37.28 -12.41
N ASP A 51 30.36 37.53 -11.44
CA ASP A 51 30.10 37.23 -10.03
C ASP A 51 29.01 38.15 -9.45
N TYR A 52 29.08 39.45 -9.74
CA TYR A 52 28.08 40.41 -9.26
C TYR A 52 26.74 40.28 -9.99
N GLU A 53 26.74 39.95 -11.27
CA GLU A 53 25.53 39.63 -12.03
C GLU A 53 24.87 38.36 -11.48
N THR A 54 25.63 37.29 -11.25
CA THR A 54 25.09 36.05 -10.65
C THR A 54 24.52 36.33 -9.26
N ARG A 55 25.25 37.06 -8.40
CA ARG A 55 24.74 37.46 -7.07
C ARG A 55 23.51 38.37 -7.15
N SER A 56 23.46 39.28 -8.13
CA SER A 56 22.29 40.13 -8.36
C SER A 56 21.10 39.30 -8.84
N ASN A 57 21.33 38.32 -9.70
CA ASN A 57 20.32 37.39 -10.19
C ASN A 57 19.84 36.47 -9.07
N ASP A 58 20.72 35.91 -8.25
CA ASP A 58 20.33 35.09 -7.10
C ASP A 58 19.50 35.87 -6.06
N ASN A 59 19.78 37.18 -5.91
CA ASN A 59 19.00 38.06 -5.04
C ASN A 59 17.65 38.48 -5.63
N ARG A 60 17.47 38.41 -6.96
CA ARG A 60 16.29 38.89 -7.69
C ARG A 60 15.43 37.77 -8.25
N ILE A 61 16.00 36.59 -8.51
CA ILE A 61 15.35 35.45 -9.15
C ILE A 61 15.08 34.39 -8.09
N ARG A 62 13.81 34.10 -7.89
CA ARG A 62 13.32 33.03 -7.01
C ARG A 62 12.88 31.85 -7.87
N VAL A 63 13.46 30.67 -7.61
CA VAL A 63 13.02 29.43 -8.23
C VAL A 63 11.92 28.80 -7.36
N VAL A 64 10.73 28.66 -7.92
CA VAL A 64 9.56 28.08 -7.24
C VAL A 64 9.23 26.74 -7.90
N PRO A 65 9.33 25.60 -7.20
CA PRO A 65 9.03 24.30 -7.78
C PRO A 65 7.52 24.15 -8.02
N THR A 66 7.14 23.47 -9.10
CA THR A 66 5.73 23.18 -9.45
C THR A 66 5.48 21.68 -9.36
N PRO A 67 4.43 21.24 -8.64
CA PRO A 67 4.18 19.82 -8.44
C PRO A 67 3.71 19.15 -9.75
N PRO A 68 4.14 17.90 -10.01
CA PRO A 68 3.58 17.11 -11.10
C PRO A 68 2.16 16.66 -10.81
N SER A 69 1.39 16.39 -11.88
CA SER A 69 0.13 15.66 -11.73
C SER A 69 0.43 14.18 -11.55
N ARG A 70 -0.20 13.56 -10.54
CA ARG A 70 -0.01 12.15 -10.22
C ARG A 70 -0.68 11.27 -11.28
N GLY A 71 -0.06 10.16 -11.66
CA GLY A 71 -0.64 9.20 -12.62
C GLY A 71 -1.99 8.66 -12.17
N LEU A 72 -2.90 8.42 -13.11
CA LEU A 72 -4.22 7.84 -12.86
C LEU A 72 -4.12 6.32 -12.72
N ILE A 73 -5.01 5.71 -11.92
CA ILE A 73 -5.07 4.26 -11.76
C ILE A 73 -6.35 3.75 -12.40
N TYR A 74 -6.24 2.73 -13.24
CA TYR A 74 -7.36 2.10 -13.94
C TYR A 74 -7.46 0.61 -13.61
N ASP A 75 -8.66 0.06 -13.74
CA ASP A 75 -8.90 -1.39 -13.72
C ASP A 75 -8.51 -2.03 -15.06
N ARG A 76 -8.66 -3.36 -15.17
CA ARG A 76 -8.33 -4.12 -16.38
C ARG A 76 -9.15 -3.73 -17.61
N ASN A 77 -10.32 -3.12 -17.41
CA ASN A 77 -11.30 -2.71 -18.41
C ASN A 77 -11.23 -1.21 -18.73
N GLY A 78 -10.30 -0.46 -18.10
CA GLY A 78 -10.12 0.98 -18.31
C GLY A 78 -11.03 1.86 -17.45
N VAL A 79 -11.68 1.30 -16.42
CA VAL A 79 -12.45 2.07 -15.45
C VAL A 79 -11.51 2.75 -14.46
N LEU A 80 -11.74 4.04 -14.20
CA LEU A 80 -10.86 4.85 -13.38
C LEU A 80 -11.07 4.56 -11.89
N LEU A 81 -10.02 4.11 -11.20
CA LEU A 81 -10.03 3.70 -9.80
C LEU A 81 -9.47 4.75 -8.83
N ALA A 82 -8.54 5.59 -9.29
CA ALA A 82 -8.01 6.72 -8.53
C ALA A 82 -7.68 7.89 -9.48
N GLU A 83 -8.29 9.05 -9.21
CA GLU A 83 -8.14 10.29 -9.99
C GLU A 83 -7.60 11.44 -9.16
N ASN A 84 -7.28 12.54 -9.83
CA ASN A 84 -6.96 13.79 -9.17
C ASN A 84 -8.08 14.81 -9.45
N GLN A 85 -8.69 15.33 -8.40
CA GLN A 85 -9.73 16.35 -8.49
C GLN A 85 -9.17 17.73 -8.11
N PRO A 86 -9.64 18.81 -8.77
CA PRO A 86 -9.37 20.17 -8.34
C PRO A 86 -9.82 20.38 -6.89
N TYR A 87 -9.00 21.10 -6.14
CA TYR A 87 -9.19 21.29 -4.72
C TYR A 87 -8.73 22.67 -4.29
N TYR A 88 -9.57 23.33 -3.51
CA TYR A 88 -9.26 24.62 -2.90
C TYR A 88 -9.02 24.45 -1.40
N SER A 89 -7.95 25.07 -0.90
CA SER A 89 -7.65 25.14 0.53
C SER A 89 -7.33 26.57 0.93
N LEU A 90 -7.68 26.91 2.17
CA LEU A 90 -7.30 28.18 2.76
C LEU A 90 -5.94 28.03 3.45
N GLU A 91 -4.94 28.75 2.98
CA GLU A 91 -3.58 28.76 3.55
C GLU A 91 -3.26 30.09 4.24
N LEU A 92 -2.42 30.01 5.26
CA LEU A 92 -2.04 31.11 6.15
C LEU A 92 -0.53 31.15 6.33
N ILE A 93 0.06 32.34 6.25
CA ILE A 93 1.44 32.60 6.68
C ILE A 93 1.38 33.39 7.99
N PRO A 94 1.67 32.76 9.15
CA PRO A 94 1.47 33.38 10.46
C PRO A 94 2.20 34.71 10.64
N GLU A 95 3.39 34.87 10.05
CA GLU A 95 4.19 36.10 10.18
C GLU A 95 3.61 37.31 9.41
N LYS A 96 2.59 37.09 8.59
CA LYS A 96 1.88 38.15 7.88
C LYS A 96 0.56 38.54 8.54
N VAL A 97 0.21 37.89 9.65
CA VAL A 97 -0.99 38.15 10.44
C VAL A 97 -0.57 38.81 11.76
N ASP A 98 -1.17 39.96 12.04
CA ASP A 98 -0.84 40.73 13.26
C ASP A 98 -1.47 40.10 14.51
N ASP A 99 -2.80 39.88 14.52
CA ASP A 99 -3.54 39.21 15.60
C ASP A 99 -4.23 37.96 15.08
N MET A 100 -3.66 36.80 15.40
CA MET A 100 -4.16 35.51 14.92
C MET A 100 -5.59 35.21 15.41
N THR A 101 -5.86 35.45 16.68
CA THR A 101 -7.14 35.17 17.33
C THR A 101 -8.25 36.02 16.72
N ALA A 102 -8.02 37.34 16.63
CA ALA A 102 -9.00 38.24 16.03
C ALA A 102 -9.22 37.93 14.53
N THR A 103 -8.16 37.58 13.80
CA THR A 103 -8.24 37.23 12.38
C THR A 103 -9.06 35.95 12.16
N LEU A 104 -8.87 34.93 13.00
CA LEU A 104 -9.66 33.68 12.93
C LEU A 104 -11.12 33.90 13.32
N ASP A 105 -11.40 34.79 14.27
CA ASP A 105 -12.77 35.18 14.65
C ASP A 105 -13.48 35.94 13.54
N GLU A 106 -12.81 36.90 12.91
CA GLU A 106 -13.34 37.59 11.74
C GLU A 106 -13.54 36.62 10.57
N LEU A 107 -12.58 35.73 10.29
CA LEU A 107 -12.68 34.73 9.23
C LEU A 107 -13.88 33.81 9.44
N ASN A 108 -14.18 33.42 10.68
CA ASN A 108 -15.31 32.55 11.03
C ASN A 108 -16.67 33.16 10.67
N SER A 109 -16.76 34.50 10.54
CA SER A 109 -17.98 35.17 10.08
C SER A 109 -18.25 35.00 8.58
N PHE A 110 -17.24 34.58 7.80
CA PHE A 110 -17.33 34.37 6.36
C PHE A 110 -17.25 32.90 5.96
N ILE A 111 -16.38 32.13 6.62
CA ILE A 111 -16.18 30.70 6.40
C ILE A 111 -16.28 30.03 7.76
N GLU A 112 -17.25 29.13 7.91
CA GLU A 112 -17.42 28.38 9.15
C GLU A 112 -16.16 27.53 9.43
N LEU A 113 -15.54 27.78 10.57
CA LEU A 113 -14.44 27.01 11.14
C LEU A 113 -14.97 26.27 12.36
N SER A 114 -14.90 24.95 12.35
CA SER A 114 -15.31 24.16 13.51
C SER A 114 -14.36 24.40 14.70
N GLU A 115 -14.81 24.11 15.92
CA GLU A 115 -13.94 24.15 17.10
C GLU A 115 -12.74 23.20 16.94
N ASP A 116 -12.94 22.03 16.31
CA ASP A 116 -11.88 21.08 15.99
C ASP A 116 -10.83 21.67 15.02
N ASP A 117 -11.27 22.48 14.04
CA ASP A 117 -10.37 23.18 13.12
C ASP A 117 -9.53 24.22 13.88
N ARG A 118 -10.16 24.99 14.77
CA ARG A 118 -9.47 26.01 15.58
C ARG A 118 -8.44 25.41 16.53
N GLU A 119 -8.79 24.31 17.20
CA GLU A 119 -7.86 23.58 18.06
C GLU A 119 -6.69 23.05 17.25
N SER A 120 -6.97 22.40 16.10
CA SER A 120 -5.94 21.89 15.19
C SER A 120 -5.00 22.99 14.67
N ILE A 121 -5.52 24.16 14.29
CA ILE A 121 -4.72 25.31 13.86
C ILE A 121 -3.80 25.77 15.00
N THR A 122 -4.37 25.93 16.20
CA THR A 122 -3.64 26.40 17.38
C THR A 122 -2.52 25.43 17.78
N GLU A 123 -2.77 24.13 17.72
CA GLU A 123 -1.74 23.11 17.95
C GLU A 123 -0.66 23.13 16.88
N ASN A 124 -1.05 23.17 15.60
CA ASN A 124 -0.11 23.19 14.49
C ASN A 124 0.80 24.43 14.53
N LEU A 125 0.27 25.59 14.95
CA LEU A 125 1.04 26.83 15.10
C LEU A 125 2.21 26.70 16.10
N LYS A 126 2.08 25.90 17.16
CA LYS A 126 3.13 25.72 18.19
C LYS A 126 4.42 25.12 17.63
N PHE A 127 4.28 24.24 16.65
CA PHE A 127 5.40 23.49 16.06
C PHE A 127 5.67 23.88 14.60
N HIS A 128 4.99 24.91 14.10
CA HIS A 128 5.11 25.33 12.71
C HIS A 128 6.45 25.99 12.42
N ARG A 129 6.96 25.75 11.22
CA ARG A 129 8.19 26.41 10.77
C ARG A 129 7.87 27.82 10.31
N ARG A 130 8.72 28.77 10.71
CA ARG A 130 8.55 30.17 10.33
C ARG A 130 8.50 30.35 8.80
N PHE A 131 7.62 31.24 8.35
CA PHE A 131 7.40 31.64 6.96
C PHE A 131 6.95 30.51 6.02
N LYS A 132 6.44 29.39 6.56
CA LYS A 132 5.79 28.36 5.76
C LYS A 132 4.27 28.53 5.81
N PRO A 133 3.56 28.23 4.71
CA PRO A 133 2.11 28.18 4.76
C PRO A 133 1.60 27.10 5.70
N LEU A 134 0.56 27.42 6.47
CA LEU A 134 -0.24 26.53 7.29
C LEU A 134 -1.64 26.45 6.68
N THR A 135 -2.16 25.24 6.47
CA THR A 135 -3.54 25.07 6.01
C THR A 135 -4.51 25.34 7.16
N ILE A 136 -5.39 26.33 7.01
CA ILE A 136 -6.48 26.64 7.95
C ILE A 136 -7.64 25.67 7.71
N LYS A 137 -8.19 25.71 6.50
CA LYS A 137 -9.34 24.89 6.11
C LYS A 137 -9.02 24.14 4.84
N SER A 138 -9.36 22.87 4.88
CA SER A 138 -9.21 21.90 3.80
C SER A 138 -10.59 21.76 3.12
N LYS A 139 -10.66 21.79 1.78
CA LYS A 139 -11.84 21.50 0.97
C LYS A 139 -12.88 22.63 0.98
N LEU A 140 -12.46 23.79 0.49
CA LEU A 140 -13.39 24.91 0.30
C LEU A 140 -14.38 24.59 -0.83
N THR A 141 -15.64 24.95 -0.65
CA THR A 141 -16.62 24.97 -1.75
C THR A 141 -16.36 26.16 -2.67
N ASP A 142 -16.84 26.10 -3.92
CA ASP A 142 -16.74 27.23 -4.84
C ASP A 142 -17.39 28.52 -4.28
N GLU A 143 -18.44 28.36 -3.48
CA GLU A 143 -19.10 29.45 -2.77
C GLU A 143 -18.19 30.06 -1.70
N GLU A 144 -17.54 29.23 -0.86
CA GLU A 144 -16.57 29.71 0.14
C GLU A 144 -15.36 30.38 -0.51
N VAL A 145 -14.87 29.83 -1.63
CA VAL A 145 -13.80 30.44 -2.42
C VAL A 145 -14.23 31.81 -2.93
N ALA A 146 -15.45 31.96 -3.46
CA ALA A 146 -15.97 33.23 -3.93
C ALA A 146 -16.11 34.25 -2.78
N ILE A 147 -16.70 33.85 -1.65
CA ILE A 147 -16.90 34.68 -0.46
C ILE A 147 -15.56 35.17 0.09
N PHE A 148 -14.56 34.30 0.17
CA PHE A 148 -13.23 34.69 0.63
C PHE A 148 -12.51 35.58 -0.39
N SER A 149 -12.58 35.25 -1.68
CA SER A 149 -11.87 35.99 -2.73
C SER A 149 -12.29 37.47 -2.77
N VAL A 150 -13.57 37.78 -2.56
CA VAL A 150 -14.04 39.18 -2.51
C VAL A 150 -13.63 39.91 -1.22
N ASN A 151 -13.35 39.17 -0.13
CA ASN A 151 -12.92 39.72 1.15
C ASN A 151 -11.41 39.56 1.42
N GLN A 152 -10.64 38.99 0.49
CA GLN A 152 -9.23 38.64 0.70
C GLN A 152 -8.36 39.82 1.15
N TYR A 153 -8.71 41.04 0.71
CA TYR A 153 -8.01 42.27 1.11
C TYR A 153 -8.05 42.54 2.63
N LYS A 154 -9.03 41.98 3.35
CA LYS A 154 -9.17 42.10 4.82
C LYS A 154 -8.29 41.12 5.59
N PHE A 155 -7.79 40.07 4.93
CA PHE A 155 -7.04 39.00 5.58
C PHE A 155 -5.58 38.94 5.08
N PRO A 156 -4.73 39.94 5.40
CA PRO A 156 -3.31 39.88 5.08
C PRO A 156 -2.68 38.58 5.57
N GLY A 157 -2.00 37.85 4.68
CA GLY A 157 -1.36 36.58 5.04
C GLY A 157 -2.21 35.34 4.84
N ILE A 158 -3.51 35.47 4.56
CA ILE A 158 -4.41 34.36 4.21
C ILE A 158 -4.73 34.42 2.71
N TYR A 159 -4.71 33.26 2.05
CA TYR A 159 -5.01 33.15 0.63
C TYR A 159 -5.62 31.79 0.30
N VAL A 160 -6.33 31.73 -0.83
CA VAL A 160 -6.82 30.46 -1.39
C VAL A 160 -5.70 29.86 -2.23
N GLU A 161 -5.34 28.63 -1.92
CA GLU A 161 -4.45 27.82 -2.73
C GLU A 161 -5.29 26.81 -3.53
N ALA A 162 -5.07 26.77 -4.84
CA ALA A 162 -5.67 25.80 -5.74
C ALA A 162 -4.66 24.70 -6.06
N GLY A 163 -5.10 23.44 -6.03
CA GLY A 163 -4.27 22.30 -6.34
C GLY A 163 -5.07 21.10 -6.83
N LEU A 164 -4.36 20.02 -7.10
CA LEU A 164 -4.97 18.73 -7.36
C LEU A 164 -4.80 17.85 -6.12
N LYS A 165 -5.89 17.23 -5.67
CA LYS A 165 -5.86 16.22 -4.63
C LYS A 165 -6.37 14.90 -5.16
N ARG A 166 -5.80 13.82 -4.62
CA ARG A 166 -6.20 12.46 -4.97
C ARG A 166 -7.64 12.20 -4.54
N HIS A 167 -8.40 11.48 -5.34
CA HIS A 167 -9.76 11.07 -5.03
C HIS A 167 -9.97 9.61 -5.43
N TYR A 168 -10.66 8.86 -4.57
CA TYR A 168 -10.99 7.46 -4.77
C TYR A 168 -12.51 7.33 -4.95
N PRO A 169 -13.02 7.20 -6.19
CA PRO A 169 -14.45 7.21 -6.49
C PRO A 169 -15.25 6.08 -5.82
N TYR A 170 -14.57 4.97 -5.51
CA TYR A 170 -15.20 3.77 -4.94
C TYR A 170 -15.02 3.64 -3.42
N ASN A 171 -14.60 4.70 -2.74
CA ASN A 171 -14.49 4.78 -1.28
C ASN A 171 -13.82 3.54 -0.68
N ALA A 172 -14.52 2.84 0.22
CA ALA A 172 -14.01 1.70 0.96
C ALA A 172 -13.74 0.44 0.13
N LEU A 173 -14.26 0.35 -1.10
CA LEU A 173 -14.20 -0.90 -1.88
C LEU A 173 -12.76 -1.36 -2.16
N LEU A 174 -11.87 -0.42 -2.46
CA LEU A 174 -10.53 -0.71 -3.00
C LEU A 174 -9.40 -0.31 -2.04
N THR A 175 -9.73 0.06 -0.80
CA THR A 175 -8.80 0.68 0.15
C THR A 175 -7.55 -0.13 0.40
N HIS A 176 -7.66 -1.43 0.65
CA HIS A 176 -6.48 -2.24 1.01
C HIS A 176 -5.62 -2.62 -0.19
N VAL A 177 -6.22 -2.67 -1.39
CA VAL A 177 -5.48 -2.99 -2.61
C VAL A 177 -4.83 -1.74 -3.21
N LEU A 178 -5.60 -0.66 -3.39
CA LEU A 178 -5.05 0.59 -3.91
C LEU A 178 -4.21 1.32 -2.86
N GLY A 179 -4.61 1.23 -1.60
CA GLY A 179 -4.11 2.09 -0.55
C GLY A 179 -4.62 3.51 -0.71
N TYR A 180 -3.85 4.45 -0.17
CA TYR A 180 -4.15 5.87 -0.26
C TYR A 180 -2.88 6.70 -0.23
N VAL A 181 -2.99 7.96 -0.64
CA VAL A 181 -1.96 8.97 -0.43
C VAL A 181 -2.29 9.79 0.82
N GLY A 182 -1.26 10.27 1.50
CA GLY A 182 -1.45 11.21 2.60
C GLY A 182 -0.23 12.08 2.81
N LYS A 183 -0.37 13.07 3.69
CA LYS A 183 0.69 14.05 3.98
C LYS A 183 2.02 13.38 4.33
N ILE A 184 3.09 13.86 3.73
CA ILE A 184 4.47 13.42 4.01
C ILE A 184 4.79 13.72 5.47
N ASN A 185 5.20 12.68 6.21
CA ASN A 185 5.66 12.81 7.59
C ASN A 185 7.20 12.74 7.66
N THR A 186 7.75 12.90 8.87
CA THR A 186 9.21 12.88 9.11
C THR A 186 9.86 11.56 8.68
N ARG A 187 9.16 10.42 8.81
CA ARG A 187 9.67 9.11 8.40
C ARG A 187 9.73 8.98 6.88
N ASP A 188 8.68 9.43 6.18
CA ASP A 188 8.66 9.43 4.71
C ASP A 188 9.79 10.32 4.17
N LYS A 189 9.96 11.51 4.74
CA LYS A 189 11.06 12.40 4.39
C LYS A 189 12.43 11.71 4.57
N ALA A 190 12.67 11.05 5.70
CA ALA A 190 13.93 10.35 5.93
C ALA A 190 14.17 9.21 4.93
N LEU A 191 13.11 8.48 4.53
CA LEU A 191 13.19 7.45 3.49
C LEU A 191 13.50 8.05 2.11
N LEU A 192 12.85 9.16 1.77
CA LEU A 192 13.11 9.89 0.52
C LEU A 192 14.53 10.46 0.47
N GLU A 193 15.05 10.99 1.58
CA GLU A 193 16.43 11.47 1.68
C GLU A 193 17.43 10.31 1.51
N LYS A 194 17.18 9.17 2.18
CA LYS A 194 18.00 7.95 2.04
C LYS A 194 17.99 7.43 0.59
N GLY A 195 16.86 7.52 -0.09
CA GLY A 195 16.71 7.14 -1.51
C GLY A 195 17.16 8.21 -2.52
N SER A 196 17.71 9.34 -2.07
CA SER A 196 18.05 10.49 -2.92
C SER A 196 16.86 11.07 -3.73
N GLN A 197 15.63 10.78 -3.30
CA GLN A 197 14.39 11.22 -3.94
C GLN A 197 13.84 12.53 -3.36
N TRP A 198 14.28 12.98 -2.17
CA TRP A 198 13.71 14.16 -1.50
C TRP A 198 13.67 15.42 -2.38
N LYS A 199 14.66 15.61 -3.26
CA LYS A 199 14.67 16.72 -4.23
C LYS A 199 13.49 16.67 -5.22
N ASN A 200 13.06 15.48 -5.62
CA ASN A 200 11.92 15.27 -6.51
C ASN A 200 10.58 15.65 -5.84
N TYR A 201 10.55 15.76 -4.51
CA TYR A 201 9.35 16.11 -3.73
C TYR A 201 9.34 17.57 -3.28
N ALA A 202 10.16 18.45 -3.88
CA ALA A 202 10.30 19.84 -3.46
C ALA A 202 8.97 20.64 -3.46
N ALA A 203 8.03 20.27 -4.35
CA ALA A 203 6.68 20.85 -4.43
C ALA A 203 5.56 19.89 -4.02
N THR A 204 5.88 18.63 -3.71
CA THR A 204 4.88 17.59 -3.41
C THR A 204 4.72 17.47 -1.90
N LYS A 205 3.48 17.55 -1.41
CA LYS A 205 3.15 17.47 0.02
C LYS A 205 2.62 16.10 0.45
N ASP A 206 2.24 15.25 -0.50
CA ASP A 206 1.58 13.96 -0.27
C ASP A 206 2.38 12.81 -0.89
N ILE A 207 2.27 11.61 -0.33
CA ILE A 207 2.93 10.38 -0.81
C ILE A 207 2.03 9.17 -0.58
N GLY A 208 2.13 8.15 -1.42
CA GLY A 208 1.49 6.85 -1.22
C GLY A 208 1.87 6.21 0.11
N LYS A 209 0.87 5.78 0.89
CA LYS A 209 1.03 5.25 2.24
C LYS A 209 0.90 3.75 2.34
N GLN A 210 0.10 3.15 1.48
CA GLN A 210 -0.23 1.72 1.46
C GLN A 210 -0.53 1.27 0.02
N GLY A 211 -0.60 -0.04 -0.21
CA GLY A 211 -1.12 -0.64 -1.44
C GLY A 211 -0.37 -0.20 -2.70
N ILE A 212 -1.08 -0.22 -3.83
CA ILE A 212 -0.58 0.21 -5.15
C ILE A 212 -0.04 1.64 -5.12
N GLU A 213 -0.70 2.56 -4.42
CA GLU A 213 -0.29 3.96 -4.32
C GLU A 213 1.14 4.09 -3.77
N LYS A 214 1.49 3.27 -2.78
CA LYS A 214 2.85 3.25 -2.20
C LYS A 214 3.82 2.41 -3.01
N PHE A 215 3.40 1.25 -3.51
CA PHE A 215 4.28 0.34 -4.25
C PHE A 215 4.76 0.98 -5.55
N TYR A 216 3.86 1.58 -6.32
CA TYR A 216 4.16 2.25 -7.58
C TYR A 216 4.33 3.76 -7.45
N GLU A 217 4.69 4.27 -6.27
CA GLU A 217 4.93 5.69 -6.03
C GLU A 217 5.91 6.30 -7.04
N SER A 218 6.96 5.57 -7.41
CA SER A 218 7.96 6.02 -8.38
C SER A 218 7.40 6.22 -9.80
N LEU A 219 6.41 5.41 -10.20
CA LEU A 219 5.71 5.57 -11.49
C LEU A 219 4.65 6.65 -11.41
N LEU A 220 3.90 6.68 -10.31
CA LEU A 220 2.74 7.56 -10.12
C LEU A 220 3.12 9.00 -9.83
N HIS A 221 4.25 9.29 -9.18
CA HIS A 221 4.58 10.63 -8.71
C HIS A 221 4.86 11.62 -9.86
N GLY A 222 5.66 11.23 -10.86
CA GLY A 222 6.17 12.14 -11.89
C GLY A 222 7.37 12.96 -11.42
N THR A 223 7.68 14.05 -12.14
CA THR A 223 8.82 14.94 -11.83
C THR A 223 8.39 16.41 -11.77
N PRO A 224 8.77 17.15 -10.72
CA PRO A 224 8.36 18.54 -10.56
C PRO A 224 9.00 19.43 -11.62
N GLY A 225 8.26 20.45 -12.02
CA GLY A 225 8.75 21.56 -12.81
C GLY A 225 9.27 22.67 -11.90
N HIS A 226 9.53 23.83 -12.49
CA HIS A 226 9.81 25.04 -11.72
C HIS A 226 9.51 26.31 -12.52
N LEU A 227 9.23 27.38 -11.78
CA LEU A 227 9.08 28.74 -12.26
C LEU A 227 10.27 29.56 -11.79
N GLU A 228 10.85 30.35 -12.68
CA GLU A 228 11.83 31.38 -12.32
C GLU A 228 11.09 32.71 -12.23
N GLU A 229 10.94 33.26 -11.02
CA GLU A 229 10.20 34.49 -10.76
C GLU A 229 11.14 35.63 -10.36
N GLU A 230 10.97 36.80 -10.96
CA GLU A 230 11.62 38.02 -10.52
C GLU A 230 10.87 38.61 -9.31
N VAL A 231 11.57 38.80 -8.19
CA VAL A 231 11.03 39.39 -6.97
C VAL A 231 11.64 40.76 -6.67
N ASN A 232 10.85 41.65 -6.06
CA ASN A 232 11.36 42.92 -5.55
C ASN A 232 12.01 42.76 -4.17
N ASN A 233 12.58 43.84 -3.63
CA ASN A 233 13.19 43.90 -2.29
C ASN A 233 12.22 43.58 -1.13
N ARG A 234 10.91 43.51 -1.37
CA ARG A 234 9.88 43.10 -0.42
C ARG A 234 9.38 41.67 -0.66
N GLY A 235 10.01 40.92 -1.57
CA GLY A 235 9.67 39.54 -1.91
C GLY A 235 8.38 39.37 -2.74
N ARG A 236 7.83 40.45 -3.30
CA ARG A 236 6.67 40.38 -4.20
C ARG A 236 7.12 40.01 -5.61
N VAL A 237 6.37 39.13 -6.24
CA VAL A 237 6.59 38.71 -7.64
C VAL A 237 6.28 39.89 -8.56
N ILE A 238 7.25 40.25 -9.40
CA ILE A 238 7.11 41.26 -10.46
C ILE A 238 6.66 40.57 -11.75
N ARG A 239 7.35 39.49 -12.16
CA ARG A 239 7.06 38.72 -13.37
C ARG A 239 7.72 37.34 -13.34
N THR A 240 7.21 36.43 -14.15
CA THR A 240 7.82 35.12 -14.42
C THR A 240 8.79 35.23 -15.60
N LEU A 241 10.05 34.84 -15.39
CA LEU A 241 11.12 34.86 -16.40
C LEU A 241 11.11 33.60 -17.26
N LYS A 242 10.88 32.44 -16.63
CA LYS A 242 10.91 31.14 -17.30
C LYS A 242 9.98 30.14 -16.62
N VAL A 243 9.36 29.29 -17.43
CA VAL A 243 8.50 28.18 -16.97
C VAL A 243 9.07 26.89 -17.51
N THR A 244 9.43 25.97 -16.61
CA THR A 244 9.74 24.59 -16.96
C THR A 244 8.58 23.73 -16.46
N PRO A 245 7.73 23.18 -17.34
CA PRO A 245 6.54 22.42 -16.92
C PRO A 245 6.94 21.12 -16.21
N PRO A 246 6.15 20.64 -15.25
CA PRO A 246 6.35 19.33 -14.64
C PRO A 246 6.04 18.20 -15.64
N THR A 247 6.65 17.03 -15.42
CA THR A 247 6.28 15.80 -16.12
C THR A 247 5.27 15.04 -15.26
N PRO A 248 4.06 14.75 -15.77
CA PRO A 248 3.08 13.94 -15.04
C PRO A 248 3.61 12.54 -14.72
N GLY A 249 3.08 11.94 -13.65
CA GLY A 249 3.24 10.52 -13.39
C GLY A 249 2.60 9.65 -14.48
N GLN A 250 3.02 8.39 -14.53
CA GLN A 250 2.51 7.43 -15.49
C GLN A 250 1.17 6.86 -15.02
N ASP A 251 0.21 6.80 -15.95
CA ASP A 251 -1.04 6.10 -15.69
C ASP A 251 -0.77 4.59 -15.63
N ILE A 252 -1.36 3.89 -14.66
CA ILE A 252 -1.23 2.45 -14.51
C ILE A 252 -2.58 1.76 -14.67
N TYR A 253 -2.55 0.58 -15.28
CA TYR A 253 -3.71 -0.28 -15.46
C TYR A 253 -3.47 -1.56 -14.67
N LEU A 254 -4.41 -1.87 -13.80
CA LEU A 254 -4.34 -3.04 -12.94
C LEU A 254 -5.00 -4.26 -13.60
N THR A 255 -4.72 -5.45 -13.06
CA THR A 255 -5.40 -6.71 -13.38
C THR A 255 -6.77 -6.82 -12.73
N LEU A 256 -7.06 -5.93 -11.75
CA LEU A 256 -8.31 -5.89 -11.01
C LEU A 256 -9.52 -5.74 -11.93
N ASP A 257 -10.57 -6.49 -11.63
CA ASP A 257 -11.89 -6.36 -12.21
C ASP A 257 -12.82 -5.68 -11.20
N LEU A 258 -13.24 -4.44 -11.50
CA LEU A 258 -14.04 -3.65 -10.57
C LEU A 258 -15.38 -4.32 -10.22
N LYS A 259 -16.04 -4.94 -11.19
CA LYS A 259 -17.34 -5.59 -10.97
C LYS A 259 -17.20 -6.81 -10.07
N LEU A 260 -16.16 -7.62 -10.27
CA LEU A 260 -15.86 -8.76 -9.40
C LEU A 260 -15.51 -8.30 -7.97
N GLN A 261 -14.76 -7.21 -7.84
CA GLN A 261 -14.49 -6.55 -6.55
C GLN A 261 -15.79 -6.14 -5.84
N GLN A 262 -16.70 -5.46 -6.54
CA GLN A 262 -18.00 -5.05 -6.02
C GLN A 262 -18.83 -6.25 -5.58
N LYS A 263 -18.91 -7.30 -6.41
CA LYS A 263 -19.68 -8.50 -6.09
C LYS A 263 -19.13 -9.22 -4.86
N ALA A 264 -17.80 -9.30 -4.73
CA ALA A 264 -17.17 -9.87 -3.55
C ALA A 264 -17.48 -9.07 -2.28
N MET A 265 -17.41 -7.74 -2.32
CA MET A 265 -17.76 -6.90 -1.18
C MET A 265 -19.24 -7.05 -0.78
N GLU A 266 -20.15 -7.07 -1.76
CA GLU A 266 -21.59 -7.34 -1.56
C GLU A 266 -21.80 -8.69 -0.86
N LEU A 267 -21.16 -9.75 -1.36
CA LEU A 267 -21.30 -11.10 -0.80
C LEU A 267 -20.68 -11.25 0.59
N LEU A 268 -19.68 -10.44 0.95
CA LEU A 268 -19.16 -10.42 2.31
C LEU A 268 -20.16 -9.79 3.29
N ASP A 269 -21.01 -8.87 2.84
CA ASP A 269 -22.14 -8.29 3.60
C ASP A 269 -21.73 -7.81 4.99
N GLY A 270 -20.64 -7.02 5.06
CA GLY A 270 -20.10 -6.48 6.32
C GLY A 270 -19.45 -7.52 7.25
N ARG A 271 -19.45 -8.81 6.89
CA ARG A 271 -18.76 -9.86 7.66
C ARG A 271 -17.25 -9.69 7.59
N LYS A 272 -16.57 -10.01 8.69
CA LYS A 272 -15.11 -10.03 8.73
C LYS A 272 -14.59 -11.15 7.84
N GLY A 273 -13.74 -10.83 6.86
CA GLY A 273 -13.27 -11.82 5.92
C GLY A 273 -12.45 -11.23 4.78
N SER A 274 -12.10 -12.09 3.84
CA SER A 274 -11.33 -11.74 2.66
C SER A 274 -11.68 -12.67 1.49
N VAL A 275 -11.57 -12.11 0.29
CA VAL A 275 -11.67 -12.82 -0.98
C VAL A 275 -10.44 -12.46 -1.80
N VAL A 276 -9.77 -13.47 -2.35
CA VAL A 276 -8.69 -13.29 -3.33
C VAL A 276 -9.05 -14.10 -4.57
N ALA A 277 -8.96 -13.46 -5.74
CA ALA A 277 -9.17 -14.06 -7.04
C ALA A 277 -7.93 -13.84 -7.92
N ILE A 278 -7.40 -14.91 -8.51
CA ILE A 278 -6.20 -14.88 -9.37
C ILE A 278 -6.53 -15.51 -10.72
N ASP A 279 -6.07 -14.90 -11.81
CA ASP A 279 -6.03 -15.54 -13.11
C ASP A 279 -4.83 -16.49 -13.15
N PRO A 280 -5.05 -17.81 -13.25
CA PRO A 280 -3.97 -18.76 -13.17
C PRO A 280 -3.01 -18.65 -14.38
N ARG A 281 -3.41 -18.06 -15.50
CA ARG A 281 -2.61 -18.07 -16.74
C ARG A 281 -1.39 -17.15 -16.68
N ASP A 282 -1.43 -16.13 -15.83
CA ASP A 282 -0.38 -15.13 -15.69
C ASP A 282 -0.11 -14.69 -14.25
N GLY A 283 -0.94 -15.09 -13.27
CA GLY A 283 -0.83 -14.66 -11.88
C GLY A 283 -1.49 -13.30 -11.61
N GLY A 284 -2.24 -12.73 -12.55
CA GLY A 284 -2.91 -11.46 -12.38
C GLY A 284 -4.01 -11.53 -11.31
N VAL A 285 -3.95 -10.65 -10.31
CA VAL A 285 -4.95 -10.60 -9.24
C VAL A 285 -6.19 -9.88 -9.75
N LEU A 286 -7.28 -10.63 -9.89
CA LEU A 286 -8.56 -10.14 -10.42
C LEU A 286 -9.38 -9.42 -9.35
N ALA A 287 -9.31 -9.89 -8.11
CA ALA A 287 -9.97 -9.29 -6.97
C ALA A 287 -9.18 -9.59 -5.69
N MET A 288 -9.08 -8.60 -4.81
CA MET A 288 -8.45 -8.71 -3.50
C MET A 288 -9.22 -7.83 -2.52
N ILE A 289 -10.05 -8.46 -1.69
CA ILE A 289 -10.99 -7.80 -0.77
C ILE A 289 -10.57 -8.10 0.65
N SER A 290 -10.65 -7.08 1.51
CA SER A 290 -10.62 -7.24 2.97
C SER A 290 -11.84 -6.52 3.55
N SER A 291 -12.61 -7.24 4.37
CA SER A 291 -13.81 -6.73 5.03
C SER A 291 -13.70 -6.89 6.55
N PRO A 292 -14.18 -5.93 7.35
CA PRO A 292 -14.66 -4.61 6.91
C PRO A 292 -13.53 -3.72 6.40
N SER A 293 -13.90 -2.76 5.56
CA SER A 293 -12.99 -1.75 5.00
C SER A 293 -13.34 -0.35 5.52
N TYR A 294 -12.65 0.67 5.04
CA TYR A 294 -12.80 2.07 5.43
C TYR A 294 -12.56 3.00 4.24
N ASP A 295 -13.17 4.19 4.25
CA ASP A 295 -12.97 5.18 3.19
C ASP A 295 -11.55 5.77 3.24
N PRO A 296 -10.76 5.74 2.15
CA PRO A 296 -9.43 6.34 2.09
C PRO A 296 -9.44 7.86 1.91
N ASN A 297 -10.51 8.46 1.39
CA ASN A 297 -10.54 9.89 1.05
C ASN A 297 -10.24 10.83 2.24
N PRO A 298 -10.69 10.57 3.49
CA PRO A 298 -10.29 11.38 4.65
C PRO A 298 -8.78 11.49 4.86
N PHE A 299 -8.01 10.45 4.53
CA PHE A 299 -6.55 10.46 4.69
C PHE A 299 -5.84 11.39 3.70
N VAL A 300 -6.41 11.59 2.51
CA VAL A 300 -5.87 12.49 1.48
C VAL A 300 -5.90 13.95 1.94
N HIS A 301 -6.95 14.32 2.68
CA HIS A 301 -7.12 15.69 3.18
C HIS A 301 -6.41 15.91 4.52
N GLY A 302 -6.14 14.83 5.26
CA GLY A 302 -5.64 14.86 6.62
C GLY A 302 -6.76 14.45 7.57
N ILE A 303 -6.81 13.16 7.90
CA ILE A 303 -7.81 12.59 8.79
C ILE A 303 -7.72 13.23 10.18
N THR A 304 -8.87 13.51 10.79
CA THR A 304 -8.91 14.04 12.16
C THR A 304 -8.46 12.99 13.18
N SER A 305 -7.89 13.43 14.29
CA SER A 305 -7.44 12.53 15.36
C SER A 305 -8.58 11.64 15.88
N LYS A 306 -9.80 12.17 15.98
CA LYS A 306 -10.99 11.42 16.39
C LYS A 306 -11.33 10.31 15.39
N ALA A 307 -11.52 10.64 14.11
CA ALA A 307 -11.87 9.66 13.08
C ALA A 307 -10.80 8.57 12.92
N TYR A 308 -9.52 8.94 13.04
CA TYR A 308 -8.43 7.97 13.00
C TYR A 308 -8.43 7.05 14.24
N ASN A 309 -8.68 7.60 15.44
CA ASN A 309 -8.80 6.81 16.66
C ASN A 309 -10.01 5.86 16.62
N ASP A 310 -11.11 6.25 15.98
CA ASP A 310 -12.28 5.36 15.80
C ASP A 310 -11.89 4.13 14.96
N LEU A 311 -11.15 4.32 13.86
CA LEU A 311 -10.63 3.21 13.03
C LEU A 311 -9.63 2.32 13.77
N LEU A 312 -8.75 2.91 14.59
CA LEU A 312 -7.75 2.18 15.37
C LEU A 312 -8.38 1.31 16.47
N ASN A 313 -9.42 1.83 17.14
CA ASN A 313 -10.06 1.18 18.27
C ASN A 313 -11.24 0.28 17.87
N ASP A 314 -11.62 0.27 16.59
CA ASP A 314 -12.64 -0.61 16.07
C ASP A 314 -12.26 -2.08 16.28
N LYS A 315 -13.12 -2.81 17.00
CA LYS A 315 -12.97 -4.24 17.31
C LYS A 315 -12.89 -5.11 16.06
N SER A 316 -13.51 -4.66 14.97
CA SER A 316 -13.50 -5.34 13.67
C SER A 316 -12.19 -5.15 12.91
N ARG A 317 -11.29 -4.26 13.37
CA ARG A 317 -9.95 -4.01 12.78
C ARG A 317 -10.00 -3.77 11.27
N PRO A 318 -10.67 -2.69 10.81
CA PRO A 318 -10.82 -2.40 9.38
C PRO A 318 -9.50 -1.99 8.71
N LEU A 319 -8.50 -1.53 9.47
CA LEU A 319 -7.20 -1.11 8.93
C LEU A 319 -6.32 -2.29 8.43
N ILE A 320 -6.63 -3.52 8.84
CA ILE A 320 -5.84 -4.71 8.46
C ILE A 320 -6.25 -5.16 7.06
N ASN A 321 -5.27 -5.36 6.17
CA ASN A 321 -5.51 -6.07 4.92
C ASN A 321 -5.55 -7.58 5.19
N ARG A 322 -6.75 -8.14 5.34
CA ARG A 322 -6.93 -9.57 5.63
C ARG A 322 -6.45 -10.49 4.50
N ALA A 323 -6.44 -10.00 3.25
CA ALA A 323 -6.01 -10.80 2.11
C ALA A 323 -4.52 -11.17 2.16
N THR A 324 -3.68 -10.25 2.66
CA THR A 324 -2.21 -10.39 2.65
C THR A 324 -1.59 -10.40 4.03
N GLN A 325 -2.29 -9.94 5.07
CA GLN A 325 -1.81 -9.89 6.45
C GLN A 325 -2.63 -10.76 7.41
N GLY A 326 -3.85 -11.16 7.00
CA GLY A 326 -4.68 -12.07 7.78
C GLY A 326 -4.04 -13.44 7.84
N GLN A 327 -3.63 -13.87 9.04
CA GLN A 327 -3.02 -15.19 9.24
C GLN A 327 -4.05 -16.15 9.80
N TYR A 328 -4.47 -17.11 8.97
CA TYR A 328 -5.49 -18.08 9.32
C TYR A 328 -4.93 -19.50 9.20
N SER A 329 -5.39 -20.42 10.03
CA SER A 329 -5.11 -21.84 9.79
C SER A 329 -5.77 -22.25 8.47
N PRO A 330 -5.04 -22.81 7.48
CA PRO A 330 -5.62 -23.22 6.21
C PRO A 330 -6.70 -24.30 6.37
N ALA A 331 -6.62 -25.09 7.45
CA ALA A 331 -7.51 -26.22 7.71
C ALA A 331 -7.58 -27.17 6.49
N SER A 332 -8.75 -27.73 6.21
CA SER A 332 -8.91 -28.74 5.17
C SER A 332 -8.66 -28.27 3.73
N THR A 333 -8.40 -26.97 3.48
CA THR A 333 -8.09 -26.47 2.13
C THR A 333 -6.75 -26.98 1.59
N ILE A 334 -5.82 -27.40 2.46
CA ILE A 334 -4.50 -27.93 2.06
C ILE A 334 -4.49 -29.44 1.83
N LYS A 335 -5.59 -30.15 2.13
CA LYS A 335 -5.68 -31.61 1.98
C LYS A 335 -5.32 -32.08 0.56
N PRO A 336 -5.75 -31.40 -0.53
CA PRO A 336 -5.27 -31.70 -1.87
C PRO A 336 -3.74 -31.71 -1.99
N HIS A 337 -3.04 -30.73 -1.41
CA HIS A 337 -1.58 -30.64 -1.44
C HIS A 337 -0.91 -31.77 -0.63
N VAL A 338 -1.49 -32.10 0.53
CA VAL A 338 -0.98 -33.20 1.37
C VAL A 338 -1.18 -34.56 0.69
N ALA A 339 -2.33 -34.77 0.05
CA ALA A 339 -2.59 -35.97 -0.74
C ALA A 339 -1.61 -36.08 -1.92
N LEU A 340 -1.34 -34.96 -2.61
CA LEU A 340 -0.37 -34.89 -3.69
C LEU A 340 1.03 -35.34 -3.24
N LEU A 341 1.48 -34.84 -2.08
CA LEU A 341 2.73 -35.28 -1.46
C LEU A 341 2.74 -36.79 -1.17
N GLY A 342 1.62 -37.33 -0.69
CA GLY A 342 1.47 -38.75 -0.42
C GLY A 342 1.65 -39.62 -1.67
N LEU A 343 1.10 -39.18 -2.80
CA LEU A 343 1.26 -39.84 -4.10
C LEU A 343 2.72 -39.74 -4.60
N GLU A 344 3.32 -38.55 -4.51
CA GLU A 344 4.70 -38.30 -4.94
C GLU A 344 5.76 -39.08 -4.14
N GLU A 345 5.49 -39.31 -2.85
CA GLU A 345 6.32 -40.14 -1.99
C GLU A 345 5.96 -41.63 -2.06
N LYS A 346 4.98 -42.01 -2.88
CA LYS A 346 4.46 -43.38 -3.07
C LYS A 346 4.00 -44.03 -1.76
N ILE A 347 3.58 -43.22 -0.79
CA ILE A 347 3.03 -43.67 0.50
C ILE A 347 1.57 -44.08 0.31
N ILE A 348 0.86 -43.41 -0.60
CA ILE A 348 -0.48 -43.75 -1.04
C ILE A 348 -0.51 -43.90 -2.58
N SER A 349 -1.57 -44.53 -3.06
CA SER A 349 -1.94 -44.64 -4.47
C SER A 349 -3.46 -44.54 -4.56
N GLU A 350 -4.02 -44.47 -5.77
CA GLU A 350 -5.48 -44.53 -5.97
C GLU A 350 -6.14 -45.78 -5.39
N ARG A 351 -5.38 -46.88 -5.24
CA ARG A 351 -5.87 -48.14 -4.66
C ARG A 351 -5.78 -48.17 -3.13
N THR A 352 -5.07 -47.22 -2.53
CA THR A 352 -4.90 -47.19 -1.08
C THR A 352 -6.24 -46.88 -0.42
N ARG A 353 -6.63 -47.72 0.54
CA ARG A 353 -7.84 -47.53 1.35
C ARG A 353 -7.50 -47.58 2.83
N ILE A 354 -8.10 -46.69 3.59
CA ILE A 354 -7.97 -46.63 5.05
C ILE A 354 -9.36 -46.79 5.66
N TRP A 355 -9.44 -47.54 6.75
CA TRP A 355 -10.67 -47.66 7.53
C TRP A 355 -10.77 -46.48 8.51
N ASP A 356 -11.84 -45.70 8.39
CA ASP A 356 -12.18 -44.60 9.29
C ASP A 356 -13.34 -45.00 10.22
N PRO A 357 -13.05 -45.27 11.51
CA PRO A 357 -14.06 -45.53 12.55
C PRO A 357 -14.52 -44.26 13.29
N GLY A 358 -14.15 -43.06 12.82
CA GLY A 358 -14.42 -41.76 13.44
C GLY A 358 -13.28 -41.24 14.32
N TYR A 359 -12.17 -41.98 14.44
CA TYR A 359 -10.97 -41.54 15.13
C TYR A 359 -9.71 -42.22 14.59
N TRP A 360 -8.57 -41.54 14.73
CA TRP A 360 -7.23 -42.06 14.50
C TRP A 360 -6.47 -42.12 15.83
N GLN A 361 -5.64 -43.16 16.00
CA GLN A 361 -4.82 -43.33 17.19
C GLN A 361 -3.38 -43.63 16.77
N MET A 362 -2.45 -42.83 17.29
CA MET A 362 -1.03 -43.03 17.05
C MET A 362 -0.56 -44.32 17.73
N PRO A 363 0.25 -45.16 17.06
CA PRO A 363 0.81 -46.35 17.68
C PRO A 363 1.55 -46.03 18.99
N GLY A 364 1.20 -46.73 20.06
CA GLY A 364 1.82 -46.55 21.38
C GLY A 364 1.35 -45.33 22.18
N VAL A 365 0.28 -44.64 21.76
CA VAL A 365 -0.27 -43.47 22.46
C VAL A 365 -1.78 -43.65 22.66
N ASP A 366 -2.27 -43.43 23.89
CA ASP A 366 -3.70 -43.61 24.22
C ASP A 366 -4.62 -42.50 23.67
N ARG A 367 -4.05 -41.33 23.35
CA ARG A 367 -4.78 -40.20 22.79
C ARG A 367 -5.36 -40.57 21.42
N LYS A 368 -6.66 -40.30 21.26
CA LYS A 368 -7.37 -40.37 19.97
C LYS A 368 -7.53 -38.97 19.38
N TRP A 369 -7.35 -38.88 18.06
CA TRP A 369 -7.70 -37.70 17.26
C TRP A 369 -9.00 -38.01 16.53
N GLY A 370 -10.03 -37.20 16.77
CA GLY A 370 -11.35 -37.40 16.18
C GLY A 370 -11.41 -36.92 14.73
N ASP A 371 -12.30 -37.54 13.97
CA ASP A 371 -12.77 -37.02 12.70
C ASP A 371 -13.94 -36.04 12.92
N TRP A 372 -14.23 -35.17 11.94
CA TRP A 372 -15.43 -34.35 11.97
C TRP A 372 -16.72 -35.20 11.94
N LYS A 373 -16.68 -36.39 11.32
CA LYS A 373 -17.76 -37.37 11.31
C LYS A 373 -17.53 -38.41 12.41
N LYS A 374 -18.28 -38.28 13.51
CA LYS A 374 -18.13 -39.12 14.73
C LYS A 374 -18.19 -40.63 14.51
N TRP A 375 -18.98 -41.09 13.54
CA TRP A 375 -19.17 -42.52 13.25
C TRP A 375 -18.25 -43.02 12.13
N GLY A 376 -17.36 -42.15 11.64
CA GLY A 376 -16.44 -42.43 10.55
C GLY A 376 -17.07 -42.45 9.16
N HIS A 377 -16.20 -42.52 8.17
CA HIS A 377 -16.52 -42.63 6.75
C HIS A 377 -16.46 -44.06 6.22
N GLY A 378 -16.07 -45.04 7.05
CA GLY A 378 -15.90 -46.43 6.61
C GLY A 378 -14.61 -46.61 5.81
N TRP A 379 -14.65 -47.31 4.68
CA TRP A 379 -13.48 -47.42 3.80
C TRP A 379 -13.31 -46.16 2.95
N VAL A 380 -12.18 -45.49 3.09
CA VAL A 380 -11.87 -44.22 2.44
C VAL A 380 -10.67 -44.38 1.53
N ASP A 381 -10.85 -44.08 0.24
CA ASP A 381 -9.75 -43.88 -0.72
C ASP A 381 -9.42 -42.39 -0.87
N ILE A 382 -8.43 -42.06 -1.70
CA ILE A 382 -7.96 -40.67 -1.90
C ILE A 382 -9.07 -39.72 -2.39
N TYR A 383 -9.94 -40.19 -3.29
CA TYR A 383 -11.06 -39.40 -3.82
C TYR A 383 -12.07 -39.12 -2.70
N HIS A 384 -12.54 -40.15 -2.01
CA HIS A 384 -13.44 -40.00 -0.87
C HIS A 384 -12.83 -39.15 0.26
N ALA A 385 -11.51 -39.26 0.49
CA ALA A 385 -10.82 -38.48 1.51
C ALA A 385 -10.88 -36.98 1.25
N ILE A 386 -10.73 -36.56 -0.02
CA ILE A 386 -10.79 -35.15 -0.42
C ILE A 386 -12.25 -34.68 -0.47
N VAL A 387 -13.14 -35.46 -1.10
CA VAL A 387 -14.57 -35.14 -1.29
C VAL A 387 -15.30 -35.01 0.04
N GLU A 388 -15.15 -35.99 0.94
CA GLU A 388 -15.73 -35.96 2.28
C GLU A 388 -14.84 -35.25 3.30
N SER A 389 -13.66 -34.79 2.89
CA SER A 389 -12.71 -34.14 3.79
C SER A 389 -12.39 -34.99 5.03
N CYS A 390 -12.26 -36.31 4.91
CA CYS A 390 -11.99 -37.24 6.01
C CYS A 390 -10.63 -36.93 6.65
N ASP A 391 -10.60 -36.56 7.93
CA ASP A 391 -9.37 -36.19 8.65
C ASP A 391 -8.47 -37.41 8.91
N ILE A 392 -9.07 -38.57 9.18
CA ILE A 392 -8.34 -39.80 9.54
C ILE A 392 -7.37 -40.25 8.45
N PHE A 393 -7.79 -40.13 7.19
CA PHE A 393 -6.92 -40.42 6.04
C PHE A 393 -5.65 -39.54 6.06
N PHE A 394 -5.80 -38.25 6.35
CA PHE A 394 -4.68 -37.31 6.38
C PHE A 394 -3.83 -37.46 7.63
N TYR A 395 -4.41 -37.77 8.80
CA TYR A 395 -3.63 -38.07 10.00
C TYR A 395 -2.68 -39.26 9.79
N ASP A 396 -3.19 -40.36 9.23
CA ASP A 396 -2.39 -41.53 8.91
C ASP A 396 -1.31 -41.23 7.86
N LEU A 397 -1.68 -40.49 6.82
CA LEU A 397 -0.76 -40.09 5.76
C LEU A 397 0.40 -39.25 6.32
N VAL A 398 0.12 -38.17 7.05
CA VAL A 398 1.20 -37.29 7.54
C VAL A 398 2.05 -37.92 8.62
N TYR A 399 1.48 -38.86 9.40
CA TYR A 399 2.26 -39.66 10.34
C TYR A 399 3.32 -40.50 9.59
N LYS A 400 2.96 -41.10 8.45
CA LYS A 400 3.88 -41.87 7.60
C LYS A 400 4.87 -41.00 6.83
N VAL A 401 4.43 -39.82 6.36
CA VAL A 401 5.26 -38.88 5.59
C VAL A 401 6.31 -38.20 6.49
N GLY A 402 5.88 -37.73 7.66
CA GLY A 402 6.68 -36.91 8.57
C GLY A 402 6.73 -35.42 8.19
N ILE A 403 6.94 -34.56 9.20
CA ILE A 403 6.91 -33.10 9.02
C ILE A 403 7.99 -32.56 8.08
N ASP A 404 9.18 -33.17 8.04
CA ASP A 404 10.31 -32.61 7.28
C ASP A 404 10.03 -32.64 5.77
N LYS A 405 9.56 -33.79 5.25
CA LYS A 405 9.13 -33.92 3.85
C LYS A 405 7.96 -33.01 3.53
N MET A 406 7.02 -32.90 4.46
CA MET A 406 5.85 -32.04 4.32
C MET A 406 6.25 -30.56 4.22
N ALA A 407 7.07 -30.06 5.13
CA ALA A 407 7.54 -28.67 5.11
C ALA A 407 8.26 -28.33 3.80
N ILE A 408 9.19 -29.19 3.35
CA ILE A 408 9.92 -29.01 2.09
C ILE A 408 8.98 -28.99 0.88
N PHE A 409 8.00 -29.88 0.85
CA PHE A 409 7.07 -29.95 -0.28
C PHE A 409 6.10 -28.76 -0.31
N MET A 410 5.54 -28.37 0.85
CA MET A 410 4.62 -27.24 0.96
C MET A 410 5.30 -25.90 0.67
N ASP A 411 6.59 -25.77 1.00
CA ASP A 411 7.40 -24.60 0.65
C ASP A 411 7.44 -24.33 -0.86
N ARG A 412 7.43 -25.38 -1.71
CA ARG A 412 7.38 -25.24 -3.18
C ARG A 412 6.10 -24.55 -3.66
N PHE A 413 5.01 -24.64 -2.89
CA PHE A 413 3.73 -23.98 -3.17
C PHE A 413 3.65 -22.56 -2.56
N GLY A 414 4.72 -22.06 -1.94
CA GLY A 414 4.82 -20.70 -1.41
C GLY A 414 4.35 -20.53 0.04
N PHE A 415 4.00 -21.61 0.75
CA PHE A 415 3.61 -21.51 2.16
C PHE A 415 4.79 -21.11 3.05
N GLY A 416 4.56 -20.16 3.96
CA GLY A 416 5.60 -19.69 4.89
C GLY A 416 6.57 -18.66 4.31
N ARG A 417 6.28 -18.11 3.12
CA ARG A 417 7.05 -17.06 2.46
C ARG A 417 6.13 -16.02 1.81
N SER A 418 6.59 -14.77 1.72
CA SER A 418 5.98 -13.73 0.89
C SER A 418 5.75 -14.22 -0.54
N THR A 419 4.57 -13.92 -1.08
CA THR A 419 4.20 -14.19 -2.48
C THR A 419 4.87 -13.21 -3.44
N SER A 420 5.50 -12.15 -2.93
CA SER A 420 6.12 -11.08 -3.71
C SER A 420 5.15 -10.29 -4.59
N ILE A 421 3.87 -10.23 -4.17
CA ILE A 421 2.88 -9.33 -4.76
C ILE A 421 3.36 -7.88 -4.71
N ASP A 422 2.90 -7.07 -5.66
CA ASP A 422 3.19 -5.66 -5.83
C ASP A 422 2.47 -4.75 -4.81
N ILE A 423 2.48 -5.16 -3.53
CA ILE A 423 2.14 -4.37 -2.35
C ILE A 423 3.13 -4.69 -1.22
N PHE A 424 3.43 -3.72 -0.35
CA PHE A 424 4.38 -3.95 0.75
C PHE A 424 3.75 -4.56 2.00
N GLU A 425 2.42 -4.48 2.12
CA GLU A 425 1.67 -4.92 3.29
C GLU A 425 1.38 -6.42 3.26
N GLU A 426 2.42 -7.26 3.35
CA GLU A 426 2.30 -8.73 3.30
C GLU A 426 2.86 -9.40 4.56
N SER A 427 2.26 -10.53 4.95
CA SER A 427 2.77 -11.44 5.97
C SER A 427 3.20 -12.77 5.37
N ASP A 428 4.31 -13.32 5.86
CA ASP A 428 4.85 -14.61 5.38
C ASP A 428 4.02 -15.82 5.84
N GLY A 429 3.09 -15.67 6.79
CA GLY A 429 2.44 -16.80 7.44
C GLY A 429 3.45 -17.70 8.17
N VAL A 430 3.10 -18.97 8.36
CA VAL A 430 3.97 -19.97 8.99
C VAL A 430 3.76 -21.32 8.32
N MET A 431 4.80 -21.84 7.65
CA MET A 431 4.91 -23.27 7.36
C MET A 431 5.72 -23.95 8.47
N PRO A 432 5.11 -24.76 9.35
CA PRO A 432 5.80 -25.32 10.50
C PRO A 432 6.88 -26.33 10.08
N SER A 433 8.01 -26.27 10.76
CA SER A 433 9.10 -27.25 10.65
C SER A 433 9.74 -27.49 12.02
N ARG A 434 10.58 -28.52 12.11
CA ARG A 434 11.36 -28.80 13.33
C ARG A 434 12.22 -27.61 13.72
N ASP A 435 12.94 -27.04 12.75
CA ASP A 435 13.81 -25.89 12.95
C ASP A 435 13.03 -24.66 13.37
N TRP A 436 11.89 -24.41 12.73
CA TRP A 436 11.01 -23.32 13.10
C TRP A 436 10.55 -23.43 14.56
N LYS A 437 10.11 -24.61 15.00
CA LYS A 437 9.63 -24.82 16.37
C LYS A 437 10.77 -24.65 17.38
N ARG A 438 11.97 -25.14 17.02
CA ARG A 438 13.17 -25.00 17.84
C ARG A 438 13.58 -23.53 17.97
N MET A 439 13.57 -22.75 16.89
CA MET A 439 13.90 -21.33 16.91
C MET A 439 12.86 -20.51 17.68
N ARG A 440 11.56 -20.79 17.50
CA ARG A 440 10.48 -19.99 18.10
C ARG A 440 10.23 -20.29 19.57
N TYR A 441 10.30 -21.56 19.96
CA TYR A 441 9.90 -22.01 21.30
C TYR A 441 11.01 -22.72 22.08
N ASN A 442 12.19 -22.93 21.48
CA ASN A 442 13.26 -23.73 22.06
C ASN A 442 12.82 -25.16 22.45
N GLN A 443 11.87 -25.74 21.71
CA GLN A 443 11.31 -27.07 21.97
C GLN A 443 11.57 -28.01 20.79
N PRO A 444 11.69 -29.34 21.04
CA PRO A 444 11.72 -30.31 19.96
C PRO A 444 10.34 -30.45 19.30
N TRP A 445 10.33 -31.03 18.11
CA TRP A 445 9.10 -31.41 17.42
C TRP A 445 8.55 -32.71 18.01
N TYR A 446 7.26 -32.72 18.37
CA TYR A 446 6.58 -33.92 18.83
C TYR A 446 5.74 -34.51 17.69
N ASN A 447 5.64 -35.83 17.61
CA ASN A 447 4.85 -36.48 16.56
C ASN A 447 3.37 -36.05 16.55
N GLY A 448 2.82 -35.69 17.72
CA GLY A 448 1.47 -35.14 17.83
C GLY A 448 1.29 -33.79 17.15
N ASP A 449 2.35 -33.00 16.98
CA ASP A 449 2.31 -31.72 16.25
C ASP A 449 2.07 -31.97 14.76
N THR A 450 2.67 -33.02 14.19
CA THR A 450 2.51 -33.41 12.78
C THR A 450 1.05 -33.70 12.44
N ILE A 451 0.32 -34.36 13.35
CA ILE A 451 -1.08 -34.76 13.12
C ILE A 451 -1.98 -33.55 12.89
N SER A 452 -1.86 -32.52 13.73
CA SER A 452 -2.63 -31.28 13.56
C SER A 452 -2.22 -30.53 12.30
N VAL A 453 -0.93 -30.50 11.98
CA VAL A 453 -0.41 -29.85 10.76
C VAL A 453 -0.90 -30.54 9.49
N GLY A 454 -1.11 -31.87 9.52
CA GLY A 454 -1.59 -32.63 8.36
C GLY A 454 -2.98 -32.27 7.85
N ILE A 455 -3.78 -31.64 8.71
CA ILE A 455 -5.09 -31.09 8.34
C ILE A 455 -5.11 -29.56 8.32
N GLY A 456 -3.93 -28.93 8.27
CA GLY A 456 -3.80 -27.48 8.16
C GLY A 456 -4.12 -26.73 9.45
N GLN A 457 -3.95 -27.37 10.61
CA GLN A 457 -4.14 -26.77 11.94
C GLN A 457 -2.83 -26.80 12.76
N GLY A 458 -2.93 -26.49 14.06
CA GLY A 458 -1.79 -26.43 14.97
C GLY A 458 -1.00 -25.15 14.74
N TYR A 459 0.28 -25.29 14.35
CA TYR A 459 1.18 -24.16 14.15
C TYR A 459 1.09 -23.51 12.77
N TRP A 460 0.38 -24.12 11.82
CA TRP A 460 0.33 -23.66 10.44
C TRP A 460 -0.63 -22.48 10.29
N THR A 461 -0.12 -21.35 9.79
CA THR A 461 -0.93 -20.22 9.34
C THR A 461 -0.59 -19.82 7.91
N THR A 462 -1.59 -19.38 7.16
CA THR A 462 -1.46 -18.89 5.78
C THR A 462 -2.27 -17.60 5.62
N THR A 463 -1.87 -16.78 4.65
CA THR A 463 -2.73 -15.69 4.15
C THR A 463 -3.70 -16.20 3.10
N PRO A 464 -4.86 -15.55 2.90
CA PRO A 464 -5.75 -15.84 1.77
C PRO A 464 -5.04 -15.77 0.41
N LEU A 465 -4.13 -14.80 0.23
CA LEU A 465 -3.33 -14.68 -0.99
C LEU A 465 -2.39 -15.88 -1.19
N GLN A 466 -1.66 -16.31 -0.16
CA GLN A 466 -0.84 -17.53 -0.21
C GLN A 466 -1.67 -18.75 -0.56
N LEU A 467 -2.87 -18.86 0.00
CA LEU A 467 -3.76 -19.98 -0.25
C LEU A 467 -4.29 -19.98 -1.69
N ALA A 468 -4.71 -18.82 -2.22
CA ALA A 468 -5.12 -18.67 -3.62
C ALA A 468 -3.95 -18.99 -4.58
N ASN A 469 -2.74 -18.53 -4.26
CA ASN A 469 -1.54 -18.80 -5.05
C ASN A 469 -1.20 -20.30 -5.05
N ALA A 470 -1.20 -20.96 -3.88
CA ALA A 470 -0.94 -22.40 -3.79
C ALA A 470 -1.94 -23.24 -4.60
N VAL A 471 -3.20 -22.82 -4.68
CA VAL A 471 -4.23 -23.48 -5.49
C VAL A 471 -4.08 -23.13 -6.97
N THR A 472 -3.61 -21.93 -7.30
CA THR A 472 -3.26 -21.54 -8.68
C THR A 472 -2.21 -22.46 -9.26
N ILE A 473 -1.18 -22.77 -8.47
CA ILE A 473 -0.12 -23.71 -8.86
C ILE A 473 -0.69 -25.12 -9.08
N MET A 474 -1.63 -25.55 -8.24
CA MET A 474 -2.29 -26.86 -8.36
C MET A 474 -3.20 -26.95 -9.60
N ALA A 475 -4.02 -25.94 -9.83
CA ALA A 475 -4.92 -25.84 -10.97
C ALA A 475 -4.12 -25.84 -12.30
N ASN A 476 -2.95 -25.21 -12.30
CA ASN A 476 -2.04 -25.18 -13.46
C ASN A 476 -1.07 -26.35 -13.56
N LYS A 477 -1.25 -27.42 -12.78
CA LYS A 477 -0.38 -28.60 -12.82
C LYS A 477 1.11 -28.25 -12.63
N GLY A 478 1.39 -27.33 -11.72
CA GLY A 478 2.74 -26.95 -11.31
C GLY A 478 3.32 -25.70 -11.97
N LYS A 479 2.68 -25.07 -12.96
CA LYS A 479 3.14 -23.76 -13.46
C LYS A 479 2.96 -22.68 -12.40
N ARG A 480 3.91 -21.74 -12.32
CA ARG A 480 4.01 -20.77 -11.24
C ARG A 480 4.24 -19.38 -11.79
N PHE A 481 3.44 -18.43 -11.32
CA PHE A 481 3.59 -17.01 -11.61
C PHE A 481 3.61 -16.25 -10.29
N THR A 482 4.39 -15.19 -10.22
CA THR A 482 4.32 -14.25 -9.09
C THR A 482 2.98 -13.51 -9.18
N PRO A 483 2.12 -13.55 -8.14
CA PRO A 483 0.88 -12.78 -8.13
C PRO A 483 1.16 -11.29 -8.33
N HIS A 484 0.44 -10.63 -9.22
CA HIS A 484 0.67 -9.22 -9.54
C HIS A 484 -0.63 -8.46 -9.79
N LEU A 485 -0.64 -7.17 -9.49
CA LEU A 485 -1.75 -6.24 -9.75
C LEU A 485 -1.47 -5.38 -10.98
N LEU A 486 -0.23 -5.05 -11.32
CA LEU A 486 0.09 -4.21 -12.49
C LEU A 486 0.02 -5.01 -13.79
N LYS A 487 -0.96 -4.68 -14.64
CA LYS A 487 -1.07 -5.24 -15.99
C LYS A 487 -0.20 -4.49 -17.00
N SER A 488 -0.25 -3.16 -16.96
CA SER A 488 0.45 -2.30 -17.92
C SER A 488 0.52 -0.86 -17.39
N PHE A 489 1.42 -0.06 -17.94
CA PHE A 489 1.52 1.36 -17.64
C PHE A 489 1.62 2.16 -18.94
N LYS A 490 1.16 3.41 -18.91
CA LYS A 490 1.17 4.31 -20.07
C LYS A 490 2.23 5.38 -19.87
N ASN A 491 3.24 5.35 -20.74
CA ASN A 491 4.25 6.39 -20.81
C ASN A 491 3.91 7.35 -21.95
N SER A 492 3.45 8.55 -21.60
CA SER A 492 3.03 9.61 -22.52
C SER A 492 1.88 9.19 -23.46
N THR A 493 2.19 8.46 -24.54
CA THR A 493 1.24 8.01 -25.56
C THR A 493 1.19 6.49 -25.74
N VAL A 494 2.20 5.75 -25.26
CA VAL A 494 2.31 4.30 -25.50
C VAL A 494 1.95 3.55 -24.23
N LYS A 495 1.05 2.57 -24.37
CA LYS A 495 0.74 1.59 -23.32
C LYS A 495 1.74 0.44 -23.43
N ILE A 496 2.43 0.15 -22.33
CA ILE A 496 3.47 -0.87 -22.22
C ILE A 496 2.99 -1.91 -21.22
N ASP A 497 2.91 -3.16 -21.65
CA ASP A 497 2.54 -4.27 -20.78
C ASP A 497 3.66 -4.59 -19.78
N SER A 498 3.26 -4.88 -18.54
CA SER A 498 4.20 -5.33 -17.51
C SER A 498 4.63 -6.76 -17.85
N PRO A 499 5.93 -7.10 -17.75
CA PRO A 499 6.37 -8.47 -17.99
C PRO A 499 5.76 -9.40 -16.93
N ILE A 500 5.28 -10.56 -17.38
CA ILE A 500 4.81 -11.63 -16.50
C ILE A 500 6.04 -12.31 -15.87
N ASP A 501 6.07 -12.39 -14.55
CA ASP A 501 7.13 -13.06 -13.79
C ASP A 501 6.80 -14.55 -13.61
N GLU A 502 7.23 -15.36 -14.58
CA GLU A 502 7.12 -16.81 -14.55
C GLU A 502 8.23 -17.43 -13.71
N GLN A 503 7.84 -18.23 -12.71
CA GLN A 503 8.75 -18.94 -11.82
C GLN A 503 8.98 -20.38 -12.30
N ILE A 504 10.07 -21.00 -11.83
CA ILE A 504 10.38 -22.40 -12.14
C ILE A 504 9.20 -23.30 -11.72
N PRO A 505 8.65 -24.11 -12.64
CA PRO A 505 7.49 -24.94 -12.36
C PRO A 505 7.80 -26.07 -11.38
N ILE A 506 6.76 -26.53 -10.68
CA ILE A 506 6.81 -27.74 -9.86
C ILE A 506 6.64 -28.94 -10.78
N GLU A 507 7.75 -29.61 -11.06
CA GLU A 507 7.71 -30.93 -11.70
C GLU A 507 7.47 -32.01 -10.65
N LEU A 508 6.55 -32.92 -10.98
CA LEU A 508 6.23 -34.12 -10.21
C LEU A 508 6.94 -35.32 -10.81
N LYS A 509 7.21 -36.33 -9.98
CA LYS A 509 7.75 -37.62 -10.43
C LYS A 509 6.75 -38.33 -11.34
N ASP A 510 5.46 -38.21 -11.03
CA ASP A 510 4.37 -38.70 -11.88
C ASP A 510 3.37 -37.55 -12.16
N PRO A 511 3.34 -37.01 -13.39
CA PRO A 511 2.42 -35.93 -13.75
C PRO A 511 0.93 -36.27 -13.58
N ASN A 512 0.56 -37.56 -13.63
CA ASN A 512 -0.83 -38.01 -13.43
C ASN A 512 -1.35 -37.70 -12.02
N ASN A 513 -0.44 -37.49 -11.06
CA ASN A 513 -0.82 -37.10 -9.70
C ASN A 513 -1.54 -35.74 -9.66
N TRP A 514 -1.27 -34.82 -10.60
CA TRP A 514 -2.06 -33.59 -10.71
C TRP A 514 -3.52 -33.89 -11.05
N ASP A 515 -3.76 -34.80 -11.98
CA ASP A 515 -5.09 -35.13 -12.48
C ASP A 515 -5.92 -35.83 -11.40
N ILE A 516 -5.33 -36.76 -10.64
CA ILE A 516 -5.98 -37.43 -9.50
C ILE A 516 -6.50 -36.40 -8.49
N ILE A 517 -5.66 -35.43 -8.12
CA ILE A 517 -6.02 -34.44 -7.09
C ILE A 517 -7.05 -33.44 -7.62
N ASN A 518 -6.87 -32.96 -8.85
CA ASN A 518 -7.79 -32.02 -9.48
C ASN A 518 -9.16 -32.65 -9.72
N GLU A 519 -9.22 -33.92 -10.13
CA GLU A 519 -10.46 -34.69 -10.25
C GLU A 519 -11.18 -34.84 -8.91
N ALA A 520 -10.45 -35.15 -7.83
CA ALA A 520 -11.07 -35.22 -6.51
C ALA A 520 -11.63 -33.86 -6.03
N MET A 521 -10.97 -32.75 -6.38
CA MET A 521 -11.49 -31.40 -6.14
C MET A 521 -12.71 -31.08 -7.03
N HIS A 522 -12.73 -31.56 -8.28
CA HIS A 522 -13.89 -31.45 -9.17
C HIS A 522 -15.11 -32.18 -8.60
N GLN A 523 -14.95 -33.43 -8.18
CA GLN A 523 -16.01 -34.20 -7.51
C GLN A 523 -16.52 -33.52 -6.23
N THR A 524 -15.64 -32.80 -5.52
CA THR A 524 -16.05 -32.00 -4.35
C THR A 524 -16.97 -30.84 -4.74
N ALA A 525 -16.71 -30.19 -5.88
CA ALA A 525 -17.53 -29.10 -6.40
C ALA A 525 -18.91 -29.60 -6.85
N ASP A 526 -18.91 -30.65 -7.67
CA ASP A 526 -20.12 -31.26 -8.22
C ASP A 526 -21.05 -31.82 -7.15
N LYS A 527 -20.49 -32.36 -6.06
CA LYS A 527 -21.29 -32.87 -4.95
C LYS A 527 -21.92 -31.75 -4.11
N SER A 528 -21.33 -30.56 -4.07
CA SER A 528 -21.68 -29.54 -3.07
C SER A 528 -22.44 -28.34 -3.65
N HIS A 529 -21.78 -27.53 -4.47
CA HIS A 529 -22.28 -26.20 -4.85
C HIS A 529 -22.33 -25.97 -6.36
N PHE A 530 -21.85 -26.90 -7.19
CA PHE A 530 -21.68 -26.70 -8.63
C PHE A 530 -22.43 -27.73 -9.50
N THR A 531 -23.30 -28.56 -8.90
CA THR A 531 -24.07 -29.59 -9.64
C THR A 531 -24.92 -29.04 -10.79
N ASP A 532 -25.40 -27.80 -10.65
CA ASP A 532 -26.29 -27.11 -11.59
C ASP A 532 -25.61 -25.91 -12.29
N ALA A 533 -24.28 -25.78 -12.18
CA ALA A 533 -23.54 -24.76 -12.90
C ALA A 533 -23.44 -25.09 -14.40
N SER A 534 -23.47 -24.08 -15.27
CA SER A 534 -23.26 -24.27 -16.71
C SER A 534 -21.79 -24.51 -17.10
N TYR A 535 -20.88 -24.35 -16.14
CA TYR A 535 -19.45 -24.58 -16.26
C TYR A 535 -19.00 -25.59 -15.20
N THR A 536 -17.87 -26.25 -15.46
CA THR A 536 -17.25 -27.17 -14.49
C THR A 536 -16.40 -26.40 -13.48
N ALA A 537 -16.34 -26.87 -12.25
CA ALA A 537 -15.53 -26.28 -11.21
C ALA A 537 -14.82 -27.35 -10.39
N ALA A 538 -13.79 -26.93 -9.67
CA ALA A 538 -13.13 -27.74 -8.67
C ALA A 538 -12.99 -26.94 -7.39
N MET A 539 -13.15 -27.58 -6.23
CA MET A 539 -13.11 -26.87 -4.96
C MET A 539 -12.64 -27.73 -3.78
N LYS A 540 -12.27 -27.04 -2.70
CA LYS A 540 -12.08 -27.64 -1.39
C LYS A 540 -12.53 -26.68 -0.28
N THR A 541 -13.38 -27.18 0.60
CA THR A 541 -13.81 -26.44 1.80
C THR A 541 -12.86 -26.67 2.98
N GLY A 542 -12.80 -25.70 3.88
CA GLY A 542 -12.09 -25.75 5.15
C GLY A 542 -12.86 -25.09 6.28
N THR A 543 -12.69 -25.62 7.48
CA THR A 543 -13.21 -25.04 8.72
C THR A 543 -12.06 -25.00 9.72
N ALA A 544 -11.63 -23.80 10.11
CA ALA A 544 -10.50 -23.59 11.01
C ALA A 544 -10.98 -23.25 12.42
N GLN A 545 -10.59 -24.07 13.39
CA GLN A 545 -10.94 -23.85 14.79
C GLN A 545 -10.19 -22.66 15.37
N VAL A 546 -10.92 -21.74 16.02
CA VAL A 546 -10.36 -20.53 16.64
C VAL A 546 -9.95 -20.79 18.09
N PHE A 547 -10.53 -21.79 18.75
CA PHE A 547 -10.18 -22.18 20.12
C PHE A 547 -10.38 -23.69 20.34
N SER A 548 -9.63 -24.24 21.30
CA SER A 548 -9.75 -25.64 21.70
C SER A 548 -10.94 -25.81 22.66
N VAL A 549 -11.87 -26.71 22.34
CA VAL A 549 -12.93 -27.14 23.26
C VAL A 549 -12.38 -28.23 24.19
N GLY A 550 -12.73 -28.17 25.49
CA GLY A 550 -12.31 -29.18 26.49
C GLY A 550 -12.83 -30.59 26.16
N LYS A 551 -12.14 -31.64 26.66
CA LYS A 551 -12.38 -33.06 26.32
C LYS A 551 -13.85 -33.53 26.48
N ASP A 552 -14.62 -32.88 27.35
CA ASP A 552 -16.01 -33.25 27.67
C ASP A 552 -17.06 -32.22 27.24
N GLN A 553 -16.67 -31.19 26.47
CA GLN A 553 -17.59 -30.14 26.03
C GLN A 553 -17.90 -30.26 24.53
N LYS A 554 -19.17 -30.02 24.19
CA LYS A 554 -19.66 -30.05 22.81
C LYS A 554 -19.38 -28.69 22.16
N TYR A 555 -18.70 -28.69 21.02
CA TYR A 555 -18.74 -27.54 20.13
C TYR A 555 -20.15 -27.43 19.53
N ASN A 556 -20.88 -26.39 19.88
CA ASN A 556 -22.11 -26.01 19.21
C ASN A 556 -21.99 -24.54 18.78
N ALA A 557 -21.96 -24.32 17.47
CA ALA A 557 -21.81 -22.99 16.88
C ALA A 557 -22.94 -22.03 17.32
N ASP A 558 -24.12 -22.56 17.65
CA ASP A 558 -25.28 -21.77 18.08
C ASP A 558 -25.18 -21.30 19.55
N THR A 559 -24.31 -21.89 20.35
CA THR A 559 -24.13 -21.55 21.78
C THR A 559 -22.80 -20.85 22.09
N VAL A 560 -21.93 -20.73 21.09
CA VAL A 560 -20.60 -20.11 21.23
C VAL A 560 -20.68 -18.66 20.76
N ALA A 561 -20.11 -17.74 21.54
CA ALA A 561 -20.05 -16.33 21.19
C ALA A 561 -19.43 -16.14 19.80
N ASP A 562 -19.97 -15.25 18.98
CA ASP A 562 -19.62 -15.15 17.55
C ASP A 562 -18.10 -15.12 17.32
N HIS A 563 -17.35 -14.30 18.06
CA HIS A 563 -15.88 -14.18 17.95
C HIS A 563 -15.06 -15.46 18.23
N LEU A 564 -15.70 -16.51 18.76
CA LEU A 564 -15.09 -17.81 19.04
C LEU A 564 -15.50 -18.87 18.00
N ARG A 565 -16.46 -18.59 17.11
CA ARG A 565 -16.83 -19.52 16.04
C ARG A 565 -15.64 -19.76 15.10
N ASP A 566 -15.68 -20.90 14.43
CA ASP A 566 -14.65 -21.32 13.48
C ASP A 566 -14.59 -20.37 12.28
N ASN A 567 -13.44 -20.28 11.63
CA ASN A 567 -13.34 -19.57 10.36
C ASN A 567 -13.78 -20.50 9.23
N ALA A 568 -14.60 -19.98 8.32
CA ALA A 568 -15.06 -20.68 7.13
C ALA A 568 -14.11 -20.35 5.97
N LEU A 569 -13.51 -21.39 5.38
CA LEU A 569 -12.60 -21.26 4.24
C LEU A 569 -13.13 -22.05 3.05
N VAL A 570 -12.88 -21.55 1.85
CA VAL A 570 -13.02 -22.33 0.63
C VAL A 570 -11.97 -21.88 -0.38
N VAL A 571 -11.46 -22.84 -1.13
CA VAL A 571 -10.69 -22.59 -2.35
C VAL A 571 -11.42 -23.22 -3.51
N ALA A 572 -11.46 -22.55 -4.65
CA ALA A 572 -12.13 -23.05 -5.84
C ALA A 572 -11.47 -22.52 -7.11
N TYR A 573 -11.65 -23.21 -8.23
CA TYR A 573 -11.28 -22.70 -9.53
C TYR A 573 -12.25 -23.18 -10.60
N ALA A 574 -12.33 -22.42 -11.69
CA ALA A 574 -13.15 -22.74 -12.85
C ALA A 574 -12.56 -22.14 -14.14
N PRO A 575 -12.85 -22.75 -15.32
CA PRO A 575 -13.34 -24.11 -15.49
C PRO A 575 -12.38 -25.16 -14.93
N TYR A 576 -12.85 -26.40 -14.70
CA TYR A 576 -11.98 -27.49 -14.23
C TYR A 576 -10.90 -27.83 -15.27
N GLU A 577 -11.24 -27.90 -16.56
CA GLU A 577 -10.35 -28.39 -17.62
C GLU A 577 -9.32 -27.34 -18.04
N ASN A 578 -9.70 -26.06 -18.02
CA ASN A 578 -8.83 -24.96 -18.43
C ASN A 578 -9.05 -23.74 -17.52
N PRO A 579 -8.49 -23.77 -16.29
CA PRO A 579 -8.73 -22.75 -15.27
C PRO A 579 -8.51 -21.32 -15.78
N ARG A 580 -9.47 -20.44 -15.46
CA ARG A 580 -9.47 -19.00 -15.81
C ARG A 580 -9.51 -18.09 -14.59
N ILE A 581 -9.94 -18.64 -13.46
CA ILE A 581 -10.02 -17.95 -12.17
C ILE A 581 -9.82 -18.96 -11.05
N VAL A 582 -9.03 -18.58 -10.06
CA VAL A 582 -8.82 -19.30 -8.81
C VAL A 582 -9.22 -18.38 -7.67
N LEU A 583 -10.01 -18.88 -6.74
CA LEU A 583 -10.54 -18.15 -5.59
C LEU A 583 -10.03 -18.75 -4.28
N ALA A 584 -9.74 -17.87 -3.32
CA ALA A 584 -9.72 -18.21 -1.90
C ALA A 584 -10.66 -17.25 -1.16
N VAL A 585 -11.62 -17.80 -0.40
CA VAL A 585 -12.51 -17.04 0.47
C VAL A 585 -12.28 -17.47 1.91
N VAL A 586 -12.12 -16.48 2.79
CA VAL A 586 -12.03 -16.68 4.24
C VAL A 586 -13.05 -15.78 4.91
N LEU A 587 -13.95 -16.38 5.68
CA LEU A 587 -14.88 -15.66 6.56
C LEU A 587 -14.51 -15.95 8.00
N GLU A 588 -14.13 -14.92 8.73
CA GLU A 588 -13.82 -15.05 10.15
C GLU A 588 -15.09 -15.38 10.92
N ASN A 589 -14.99 -16.33 11.84
CA ASN A 589 -16.05 -16.60 12.80
C ASN A 589 -17.42 -16.97 12.18
N ALA A 590 -17.42 -17.43 10.92
CA ALA A 590 -18.63 -17.80 10.21
C ALA A 590 -19.05 -19.27 10.43
N GLY A 591 -18.22 -20.07 11.10
CA GLY A 591 -18.44 -21.50 11.32
C GLY A 591 -18.04 -22.31 10.09
N TRP A 592 -18.96 -23.14 9.59
CA TRP A 592 -18.66 -24.14 8.56
C TRP A 592 -18.34 -23.55 7.18
N GLY A 593 -17.19 -23.95 6.62
CA GLY A 593 -16.69 -23.57 5.28
C GLY A 593 -17.71 -23.76 4.16
N GLY A 594 -18.22 -24.98 3.99
CA GLY A 594 -19.18 -25.28 2.92
C GLY A 594 -20.49 -24.51 3.04
N LYS A 595 -21.01 -24.31 4.25
CA LYS A 595 -22.28 -23.60 4.43
C LYS A 595 -22.18 -22.09 4.15
N ASN A 596 -21.05 -21.47 4.50
CA ASN A 596 -20.92 -20.02 4.50
C ASN A 596 -20.00 -19.47 3.40
N ALA A 597 -18.83 -20.08 3.19
CA ALA A 597 -17.86 -19.66 2.19
C ALA A 597 -18.15 -20.28 0.82
N GLY A 598 -18.70 -21.51 0.77
CA GLY A 598 -19.09 -22.20 -0.46
C GLY A 598 -20.04 -21.40 -1.38
N PRO A 599 -21.17 -20.88 -0.86
CA PRO A 599 -22.08 -20.04 -1.66
C PRO A 599 -21.44 -18.75 -2.17
N VAL A 600 -20.51 -18.15 -1.40
CA VAL A 600 -19.77 -16.96 -1.82
C VAL A 600 -18.86 -17.31 -3.00
N ALA A 601 -18.14 -18.43 -2.94
CA ALA A 601 -17.31 -18.89 -4.06
C ALA A 601 -18.15 -19.20 -5.31
N ARG A 602 -19.31 -19.88 -5.17
CA ARG A 602 -20.22 -20.15 -6.29
C ARG A 602 -20.69 -18.84 -6.96
N ALA A 603 -21.19 -17.89 -6.18
CA ALA A 603 -21.69 -16.62 -6.71
C ALA A 603 -20.59 -15.79 -7.39
N LEU A 604 -19.34 -15.85 -6.91
CA LEU A 604 -18.20 -15.16 -7.54
C LEU A 604 -17.75 -15.84 -8.83
N LEU A 605 -17.73 -17.17 -8.87
CA LEU A 605 -17.44 -17.90 -10.09
C LEU A 605 -18.56 -17.68 -11.12
N ASP A 606 -19.83 -17.64 -10.72
CA ASP A 606 -20.94 -17.30 -11.61
C ASP A 606 -20.78 -15.89 -12.20
N GLU A 607 -20.48 -14.89 -11.36
CA GLU A 607 -20.23 -13.51 -11.80
C GLU A 607 -19.08 -13.41 -12.81
N TYR A 608 -18.02 -14.21 -12.65
CA TYR A 608 -16.89 -14.17 -13.57
C TYR A 608 -17.13 -14.99 -14.85
N MET A 609 -17.67 -16.19 -14.70
CA MET A 609 -17.80 -17.16 -15.79
C MET A 609 -18.98 -16.87 -16.72
N LEU A 610 -20.09 -16.35 -16.20
CA LEU A 610 -21.33 -16.17 -16.98
C LEU A 610 -21.49 -14.77 -17.56
N ARG A 611 -20.78 -13.78 -16.99
CA ARG A 611 -20.94 -12.37 -17.39
C ARG A 611 -20.49 -12.10 -18.82
N ASP A 612 -19.46 -12.81 -19.29
CA ASP A 612 -18.94 -12.65 -20.65
C ASP A 612 -19.70 -13.50 -21.69
N GLU A 613 -20.58 -14.42 -21.26
CA GLU A 613 -21.48 -15.16 -22.16
C GLU A 613 -22.69 -14.31 -22.62
N TRP A 614 -22.91 -13.15 -21.98
CA TRP A 614 -24.09 -12.30 -22.15
C TRP A 614 -23.76 -10.91 -22.73
N ALA A 615 -22.49 -10.64 -23.07
CA ALA A 615 -22.00 -9.36 -23.57
C ALA A 615 -21.84 -9.32 -25.10
#